data_AF-U1PC51-F1
#
_entry.id   AF-U1PC51-F1
#
_cell.length_a   1.000
_cell.length_b   1.000
_cell.length_c   1.000
_cell.angle_alpha   90.00
_cell.angle_beta   90.00
_cell.angle_gamma   90.00
#
_symmetry.space_group_name_H-M   'P 1'
#
loop_
_entity.id
_entity.type
_entity.pdbx_description
1 polymer ?
#
loop_
_entity_poly.entity_id
_entity_poly.type
_entity_poly.pdbx_seq_one_letter_code
_entity_poly.pdbx_strand_id
1 'polypeptide(L)'
;MAPFSVSWHNLLEELDDLSEGATLITPLSHDRFRISDVQEQRVVIEFLDRDIDETRPLQRDQFETMYRRITDERGGFELDRLPPDADPYPAVWSLHPRFEIDEDEGVIIEKEGPTSTQLIETEEPAEDEERTEPDLQVYSDALLLIDALERHEVDVLEGLDTNALVNIYTLLSDVQRSADDLRQDVRGVLLGRLHHDQPVAGQYGSVQRTSRRNRTLKDEEQVVETMEDAGIDRERITSVDS
;
A
#
# COMPACT_ATOMS: atom_id res chain seq x y z
N MET A 1 17.69 -17.95 -17.00
CA MET A 1 18.28 -17.09 -15.95
C MET A 1 19.04 -15.97 -16.66
N ALA A 2 18.70 -14.71 -16.36
CA ALA A 2 19.41 -13.57 -16.92
C ALA A 2 20.83 -13.50 -16.29
N PRO A 3 21.84 -12.97 -16.98
CA PRO A 3 23.13 -12.69 -16.36
C PRO A 3 22.99 -11.51 -15.37
N PHE A 4 23.79 -11.50 -14.30
CA PHE A 4 23.82 -10.42 -13.31
C PHE A 4 23.92 -9.04 -13.96
N SER A 5 24.69 -8.90 -15.05
CA SER A 5 24.81 -7.63 -15.76
C SER A 5 23.48 -7.09 -16.27
N VAL A 6 22.57 -7.95 -16.76
CA VAL A 6 21.26 -7.50 -17.26
C VAL A 6 20.38 -7.08 -16.09
N SER A 7 20.29 -7.89 -15.04
CA SER A 7 19.54 -7.52 -13.82
C SER A 7 20.10 -6.27 -13.13
N TRP A 8 21.40 -6.04 -13.21
CA TRP A 8 22.03 -4.83 -12.70
C TRP A 8 21.65 -3.59 -13.50
N HIS A 9 21.65 -3.64 -14.84
CA HIS A 9 21.23 -2.51 -15.65
C HIS A 9 19.75 -2.19 -15.48
N ASN A 10 18.89 -3.21 -15.46
CA ASN A 10 17.47 -3.02 -15.15
C ASN A 10 17.29 -2.37 -13.78
N LEU A 11 18.03 -2.82 -12.75
CA LEU A 11 17.97 -2.19 -11.43
C LEU A 11 18.40 -0.72 -11.48
N LEU A 12 19.44 -0.38 -12.25
CA LEU A 12 19.85 1.03 -12.41
C LEU A 12 18.79 1.86 -13.13
N GLU A 13 18.10 1.31 -14.13
CA GLU A 13 16.98 1.98 -14.82
C GLU A 13 15.83 2.29 -13.83
N GLU A 14 15.43 1.33 -13.01
CA GLU A 14 14.40 1.52 -11.97
C GLU A 14 14.82 2.56 -10.91
N LEU A 15 16.12 2.64 -10.61
CA LEU A 15 16.66 3.61 -9.67
C LEU A 15 16.71 5.03 -10.26
N ASP A 16 16.96 5.17 -11.56
CA ASP A 16 16.96 6.45 -12.28
C ASP A 16 15.52 6.99 -12.47
N ASP A 17 14.54 6.09 -12.63
CA ASP A 17 13.11 6.43 -12.74
C ASP A 17 12.44 6.72 -11.39
N LEU A 18 13.13 6.48 -10.28
CA LEU A 18 12.64 6.71 -8.93
C LEU A 18 12.36 8.21 -8.69
N SER A 19 11.16 8.55 -8.20
CA SER A 19 10.80 9.94 -7.91
C SER A 19 11.78 10.60 -6.93
N GLU A 20 12.21 11.83 -7.23
CA GLU A 20 13.07 12.62 -6.33
C GLU A 20 12.43 12.72 -4.93
N GLY A 21 13.06 12.12 -3.93
CA GLY A 21 12.57 12.09 -2.55
C GLY A 21 11.87 10.80 -2.10
N ALA A 22 11.75 9.80 -2.98
CA ALA A 22 11.30 8.47 -2.60
C ALA A 22 12.10 7.92 -1.41
N THR A 23 11.38 7.34 -0.46
CA THR A 23 11.95 6.87 0.81
C THR A 23 11.75 5.37 0.92
N LEU A 24 12.86 4.66 1.05
CA LEU A 24 12.95 3.21 1.22
C LEU A 24 13.14 2.86 2.69
N ILE A 25 12.74 1.65 3.06
CA ILE A 25 12.84 1.13 4.43
C ILE A 25 13.66 -0.15 4.38
N THR A 26 14.64 -0.30 5.27
CA THR A 26 15.40 -1.55 5.35
C THR A 26 14.57 -2.67 6.00
N PRO A 27 14.68 -3.93 5.55
CA PRO A 27 13.75 -4.97 6.00
C PRO A 27 13.97 -5.43 7.45
N LEU A 28 15.22 -5.46 7.94
CA LEU A 28 15.50 -5.91 9.31
C LEU A 28 15.48 -4.73 10.29
N SER A 29 16.21 -3.67 9.98
CA SER A 29 16.42 -2.54 10.90
C SER A 29 15.28 -1.53 10.85
N HIS A 30 14.43 -1.57 9.83
CA HIS A 30 13.35 -0.62 9.58
C HIS A 30 13.86 0.84 9.48
N ASP A 31 15.11 1.02 9.05
CA ASP A 31 15.72 2.33 8.89
C ASP A 31 15.24 2.96 7.59
N ARG A 32 14.83 4.23 7.64
CA ARG A 32 14.42 4.94 6.43
C ARG A 32 15.63 5.55 5.75
N PHE A 33 15.72 5.39 4.44
CA PHE A 33 16.77 5.98 3.62
C PHE A 33 16.25 6.42 2.26
N ARG A 34 17.01 7.26 1.58
CA ARG A 34 16.76 7.67 0.19
C ARG A 34 17.95 7.32 -0.67
N ILE A 35 17.75 7.20 -1.97
CA ILE A 35 18.83 7.11 -2.93
C ILE A 35 19.23 8.54 -3.30
N SER A 36 20.48 8.90 -3.07
CA SER A 36 21.01 10.24 -3.33
C SER A 36 21.79 10.33 -4.63
N ASP A 37 22.35 9.21 -5.10
CA ASP A 37 23.10 9.15 -6.35
C ASP A 37 23.18 7.70 -6.88
N VAL A 38 23.08 7.52 -8.19
CA VAL A 38 23.10 6.21 -8.85
C VAL A 38 24.27 6.18 -9.83
N GLN A 39 25.14 5.17 -9.71
CA GLN A 39 26.31 5.01 -10.56
C GLN A 39 26.46 3.56 -11.01
N GLU A 40 27.14 3.37 -12.14
CA GLU A 40 27.36 2.03 -12.72
C GLU A 40 28.01 1.04 -11.73
N GLN A 41 28.89 1.51 -10.83
CA GLN A 41 29.62 0.67 -9.88
C GLN A 41 29.09 0.74 -8.45
N ARG A 42 28.15 1.65 -8.13
CA ARG A 42 27.62 1.82 -6.77
C ARG A 42 26.31 2.62 -6.76
N VAL A 43 25.50 2.40 -5.72
CA VAL A 43 24.34 3.24 -5.39
C VAL A 43 24.63 3.95 -4.08
N VAL A 44 24.46 5.26 -4.01
CA VAL A 44 24.65 6.04 -2.80
C VAL A 44 23.31 6.25 -2.12
N ILE A 45 23.24 5.87 -0.85
CA ILE A 45 22.04 6.04 -0.02
C ILE A 45 22.29 7.05 1.09
N GLU A 46 21.21 7.69 1.54
CA GLU A 46 21.19 8.62 2.65
C GLU A 46 20.14 8.19 3.68
N PHE A 47 20.56 7.80 4.88
CA PHE A 47 19.68 7.46 6.00
C PHE A 47 19.07 8.71 6.61
N LEU A 48 17.76 8.69 6.83
CA LEU A 48 17.00 9.81 7.41
C LEU A 48 16.92 9.75 8.94
N ASP A 49 17.12 8.56 9.52
CA ASP A 49 16.94 8.29 10.94
C ASP A 49 18.26 8.18 11.72
N ARG A 50 19.41 8.42 11.06
CA ARG A 50 20.75 8.27 11.66
C ARG A 50 21.51 9.60 11.64
N ASP A 51 22.00 10.05 12.80
CA ASP A 51 22.83 11.25 12.93
C ASP A 51 24.33 11.00 12.65
N ILE A 52 24.73 9.74 12.41
CA ILE A 52 26.12 9.31 12.16
C ILE A 52 26.10 8.35 10.97
N ASP A 53 27.01 8.56 10.02
CA ASP A 53 27.10 7.78 8.77
C ASP A 53 25.82 7.90 7.91
N GLU A 54 25.31 9.14 7.84
CA GLU A 54 24.11 9.52 7.09
C GLU A 54 24.17 9.06 5.64
N THR A 55 25.33 9.18 4.97
CA THR A 55 25.49 8.81 3.57
C THR A 55 26.39 7.61 3.40
N ARG A 56 25.94 6.60 2.66
CA ARG A 56 26.67 5.34 2.49
C ARG A 56 26.64 4.82 1.05
N PRO A 57 27.79 4.42 0.47
CA PRO A 57 27.82 3.77 -0.82
C PRO A 57 27.58 2.25 -0.72
N LEU A 58 26.61 1.76 -1.48
CA LEU A 58 26.33 0.34 -1.71
C LEU A 58 27.07 -0.11 -2.99
N GLN A 59 27.93 -1.12 -2.86
CA GLN A 59 28.86 -1.50 -3.94
C GLN A 59 28.25 -2.56 -4.86
N ARG A 60 28.46 -2.41 -6.19
CA ARG A 60 27.99 -3.37 -7.20
C ARG A 60 28.40 -4.82 -6.92
N ASP A 61 29.62 -5.05 -6.43
CA ASP A 61 30.11 -6.41 -6.11
C ASP A 61 29.28 -7.09 -5.00
N GLN A 62 28.73 -6.30 -4.08
CA GLN A 62 27.84 -6.81 -3.02
C GLN A 62 26.45 -7.12 -3.58
N PHE A 63 25.94 -6.31 -4.52
CA PHE A 63 24.73 -6.64 -5.29
C PHE A 63 24.91 -7.94 -6.07
N GLU A 64 26.06 -8.15 -6.73
CA GLU A 64 26.34 -9.40 -7.45
C GLU A 64 26.39 -10.61 -6.51
N THR A 65 27.01 -10.44 -5.35
CA THR A 65 27.07 -11.48 -4.33
C THR A 65 25.68 -11.86 -3.84
N MET A 66 24.81 -10.88 -3.60
CA MET A 66 23.43 -11.11 -3.18
C MET A 66 22.60 -11.74 -4.29
N TYR A 67 22.71 -11.24 -5.53
CA TYR A 67 22.06 -11.80 -6.71
C TYR A 67 22.31 -13.30 -6.81
N ARG A 68 23.59 -13.71 -6.78
CA ARG A 68 23.97 -15.13 -6.86
C ARG A 68 23.35 -15.95 -5.73
N ARG A 69 23.33 -15.44 -4.50
CA ARG A 69 22.73 -16.14 -3.35
C ARG A 69 21.23 -16.36 -3.53
N ILE A 70 20.51 -15.33 -3.99
CA ILE A 70 19.07 -15.42 -4.24
C ILE A 70 18.77 -16.41 -5.37
N THR A 71 19.57 -16.37 -6.44
CA THR A 71 19.37 -17.24 -7.61
C THR A 71 19.79 -18.69 -7.40
N ASP A 72 20.77 -18.94 -6.51
CA ASP A 72 21.30 -20.28 -6.24
C ASP A 72 20.46 -21.05 -5.19
N GLU A 73 19.74 -20.34 -4.30
CA GLU A 73 18.91 -20.94 -3.26
C GLU A 73 17.46 -21.21 -3.74
N ARG A 74 17.06 -22.48 -3.74
CA ARG A 74 15.68 -22.90 -4.07
C ARG A 74 14.75 -22.50 -2.93
N GLY A 75 14.17 -21.30 -3.02
CA GLY A 75 13.29 -20.73 -2.00
C GLY A 75 13.65 -19.31 -1.59
N GLY A 76 14.66 -18.69 -2.21
CA GLY A 76 15.12 -17.34 -1.86
C GLY A 76 16.17 -17.34 -0.76
N PHE A 77 16.67 -16.15 -0.45
CA PHE A 77 17.73 -15.92 0.52
C PHE A 77 17.16 -15.37 1.84
N GLU A 78 17.46 -16.04 2.95
CA GLU A 78 17.08 -15.61 4.31
C GLU A 78 17.80 -14.32 4.73
N LEU A 79 17.02 -13.28 5.04
CA LEU A 79 17.51 -11.96 5.43
C LEU A 79 18.25 -12.00 6.77
N ASP A 80 17.88 -12.88 7.69
CA ASP A 80 18.59 -13.07 8.98
C ASP A 80 20.06 -13.50 8.83
N ARG A 81 20.47 -13.95 7.63
CA ARG A 81 21.86 -14.30 7.32
C ARG A 81 22.68 -13.12 6.82
N LEU A 82 22.08 -11.93 6.72
CA LEU A 82 22.77 -10.73 6.28
C LEU A 82 23.82 -10.28 7.31
N PRO A 83 25.00 -9.85 6.84
CA PRO A 83 25.87 -9.02 7.66
C PRO A 83 25.11 -7.79 8.19
N PRO A 84 25.47 -7.26 9.37
CA PRO A 84 24.80 -6.09 9.98
C PRO A 84 24.71 -4.87 9.05
N ASP A 85 25.71 -4.71 8.17
CA ASP A 85 25.78 -3.59 7.25
C ASP A 85 25.18 -3.91 5.86
N ALA A 86 24.52 -5.05 5.67
CA ALA A 86 23.99 -5.47 4.37
C ALA A 86 22.48 -5.30 4.22
N ASP A 87 21.80 -4.82 5.26
CA ASP A 87 20.35 -4.62 5.31
C ASP A 87 19.76 -3.70 4.21
N PRO A 88 20.48 -2.71 3.66
CA PRO A 88 19.95 -1.91 2.55
C PRO A 88 19.93 -2.63 1.19
N TYR A 89 20.75 -3.67 0.99
CA TYR A 89 20.87 -4.32 -0.32
C TYR A 89 19.59 -5.03 -0.77
N PRO A 90 18.88 -5.80 0.08
CA PRO A 90 17.59 -6.38 -0.27
C PRO A 90 16.54 -5.32 -0.59
N ALA A 91 16.49 -4.23 0.19
CA ALA A 91 15.54 -3.13 -0.04
C ALA A 91 15.78 -2.41 -1.38
N VAL A 92 17.03 -2.35 -1.84
CA VAL A 92 17.32 -1.85 -3.19
C VAL A 92 17.00 -2.91 -4.25
N TRP A 93 17.28 -4.20 -3.99
CA TRP A 93 16.93 -5.27 -4.91
C TRP A 93 15.43 -5.42 -5.14
N SER A 94 14.57 -5.12 -4.15
CA SER A 94 13.11 -5.16 -4.32
C SER A 94 12.58 -4.12 -5.31
N LEU A 95 13.38 -3.09 -5.64
CA LEU A 95 13.09 -2.17 -6.74
C LEU A 95 13.30 -2.81 -8.12
N HIS A 96 13.89 -3.99 -8.22
CA HIS A 96 14.00 -4.71 -9.49
C HIS A 96 12.80 -5.68 -9.69
N PRO A 97 12.10 -5.69 -10.85
CA PRO A 97 10.80 -6.37 -11.04
C PRO A 97 10.75 -7.89 -10.80
N ARG A 98 11.92 -8.53 -10.81
CA ARG A 98 12.08 -9.98 -10.58
C ARG A 98 12.31 -10.35 -9.12
N PHE A 99 12.57 -9.39 -8.24
CA PHE A 99 12.92 -9.66 -6.84
C PHE A 99 11.85 -9.12 -5.92
N GLU A 100 11.50 -9.92 -4.92
CA GLU A 100 10.50 -9.58 -3.93
C GLU A 100 10.98 -10.02 -2.55
N ILE A 101 10.74 -9.17 -1.56
CA ILE A 101 10.96 -9.51 -0.16
C ILE A 101 9.65 -10.07 0.38
N ASP A 102 9.70 -11.32 0.85
CA ASP A 102 8.67 -11.92 1.68
C ASP A 102 8.99 -11.58 3.14
N GLU A 103 8.28 -10.59 3.68
CA GLU A 103 8.46 -10.15 5.08
C GLU A 103 7.99 -11.19 6.11
N ASP A 104 7.09 -12.10 5.72
CA ASP A 104 6.55 -13.14 6.62
C ASP A 104 7.56 -14.29 6.81
N GLU A 105 8.19 -14.73 5.72
CA GLU A 105 9.24 -15.76 5.74
C GLU A 105 10.64 -15.16 5.98
N GLY A 106 10.78 -13.82 5.91
CA GLY A 106 12.06 -13.13 6.07
C GLY A 106 13.06 -13.49 4.97
N VAL A 107 12.58 -13.71 3.75
CA VAL A 107 13.41 -14.11 2.60
C VAL A 107 13.24 -13.15 1.43
N ILE A 108 14.27 -13.02 0.60
CA ILE A 108 14.17 -12.37 -0.71
C ILE A 108 14.22 -13.44 -1.80
N ILE A 109 13.21 -13.46 -2.68
CA ILE A 109 13.03 -14.48 -3.73
C ILE A 109 13.14 -13.87 -5.13
N GLU A 110 13.64 -14.65 -6.09
CA GLU A 110 13.53 -14.35 -7.51
C GLU A 110 12.26 -15.01 -8.08
N LYS A 111 11.39 -14.24 -8.75
CA LYS A 111 10.18 -14.77 -9.42
C LYS A 111 10.45 -15.03 -10.92
N GLU A 112 9.87 -16.11 -11.47
CA GLU A 112 10.08 -16.55 -12.87
C GLU A 112 9.29 -15.74 -13.94
N GLY A 113 8.57 -14.68 -13.57
CA GLY A 113 7.87 -13.78 -14.49
C GLY A 113 8.01 -12.31 -14.09
N PRO A 114 7.72 -11.34 -14.97
CA PRO A 114 7.61 -9.94 -14.57
C PRO A 114 6.53 -9.85 -13.50
N THR A 115 6.89 -9.40 -12.31
CA THR A 115 5.94 -9.27 -11.21
C THR A 115 5.17 -7.97 -11.41
N SER A 116 3.86 -8.08 -11.64
CA SER A 116 2.88 -6.96 -11.53
C SER A 116 2.68 -6.50 -10.08
N THR A 117 3.74 -6.50 -9.29
CA THR A 117 3.71 -6.14 -7.87
C THR A 117 5.06 -5.53 -7.53
N GLN A 118 5.33 -4.42 -8.19
CA GLN A 118 6.19 -3.40 -7.64
C GLN A 118 5.33 -2.27 -7.12
N LEU A 119 5.69 -1.83 -5.91
CA LEU A 119 5.19 -0.64 -5.23
C LEU A 119 5.77 0.64 -5.84
N ILE A 120 5.72 0.73 -7.16
CA ILE A 120 5.80 1.95 -7.97
C ILE A 120 4.76 1.71 -9.06
N GLU A 121 3.56 2.25 -8.90
CA GLU A 121 2.67 2.36 -10.05
C GLU A 121 3.10 3.60 -10.83
N THR A 122 4.02 3.38 -11.75
CA THR A 122 3.96 4.06 -13.03
C THR A 122 3.30 3.07 -13.95
N GLU A 123 2.04 3.32 -14.34
CA GLU A 123 1.47 2.65 -15.51
C GLU A 123 2.52 2.79 -16.63
N GLU A 124 3.06 1.66 -17.14
CA GLU A 124 3.55 1.68 -18.52
C GLU A 124 2.42 2.31 -19.33
N PRO A 125 2.67 3.32 -20.19
CA PRO A 125 1.62 3.79 -21.07
C PRO A 125 1.28 2.60 -21.95
N ALA A 126 0.22 1.89 -21.57
CA ALA A 126 -0.36 0.82 -22.35
C ALA A 126 -0.43 1.33 -23.79
N GLU A 127 0.20 0.63 -24.72
CA GLU A 127 0.23 0.99 -26.14
C GLU A 127 -1.19 1.34 -26.59
N ASP A 128 -1.53 2.63 -26.65
CA ASP A 128 -2.85 3.21 -26.98
C ASP A 128 -4.01 2.18 -26.99
N GLU A 129 -4.22 1.47 -25.87
CA GLU A 129 -5.44 0.69 -25.72
C GLU A 129 -6.52 1.75 -25.58
N GLU A 130 -7.42 1.86 -26.57
CA GLU A 130 -8.52 2.82 -26.54
C GLU A 130 -9.19 2.76 -25.17
N ARG A 131 -8.95 3.79 -24.36
CA ARG A 131 -9.48 3.90 -23.01
C ARG A 131 -10.98 3.74 -23.10
N THR A 132 -11.49 2.62 -22.60
CA THR A 132 -12.92 2.33 -22.67
C THR A 132 -13.60 3.05 -21.52
N GLU A 133 -14.59 3.88 -21.83
CA GLU A 133 -15.40 4.56 -20.82
C GLU A 133 -16.13 3.52 -19.95
N PRO A 134 -15.92 3.52 -18.61
CA PRO A 134 -16.60 2.59 -17.73
C PRO A 134 -18.07 2.99 -17.54
N ASP A 135 -18.97 2.01 -17.56
CA ASP A 135 -20.39 2.18 -17.24
C ASP A 135 -20.59 2.31 -15.72
N LEU A 136 -20.09 3.40 -15.15
CA LEU A 136 -20.15 3.72 -13.72
C LEU A 136 -20.69 5.13 -13.53
N GLN A 137 -21.65 5.30 -12.63
CA GLN A 137 -22.26 6.60 -12.35
C GLN A 137 -21.23 7.64 -11.88
N VAL A 138 -20.25 7.22 -11.06
CA VAL A 138 -19.16 8.11 -10.60
C VAL A 138 -18.31 8.64 -11.75
N TYR A 139 -18.18 7.89 -12.86
CA TYR A 139 -17.42 8.32 -14.02
C TYR A 139 -18.14 9.47 -14.75
N SER A 140 -19.44 9.30 -15.03
CA SER A 140 -20.24 10.35 -15.64
C SER A 140 -20.35 11.60 -14.76
N ASP A 141 -20.53 11.43 -13.44
CA ASP A 141 -20.64 12.55 -12.51
C ASP A 141 -19.31 13.33 -12.42
N ALA A 142 -18.17 12.61 -12.41
CA ALA A 142 -16.85 13.22 -12.38
C ALA A 142 -16.54 14.01 -13.66
N LEU A 143 -16.88 13.47 -14.83
CA LEU A 143 -16.73 14.20 -16.10
C LEU A 143 -17.56 15.50 -16.12
N LEU A 144 -18.79 15.45 -15.60
CA LEU A 144 -19.65 16.63 -15.51
C LEU A 144 -19.10 17.67 -14.52
N LEU A 145 -18.51 17.23 -13.41
CA LEU A 145 -17.81 18.10 -12.47
C LEU A 145 -16.57 18.75 -13.11
N ILE A 146 -15.72 17.98 -13.78
CA ILE A 146 -14.53 18.49 -14.49
C ILE A 146 -14.95 19.57 -15.48
N ASP A 147 -15.95 19.26 -16.31
CA ASP A 147 -16.52 20.17 -17.30
C ASP A 147 -17.13 21.45 -16.68
N ALA A 148 -17.67 21.37 -15.47
CA ALA A 148 -18.14 22.55 -14.73
C ALA A 148 -16.99 23.39 -14.16
N LEU A 149 -15.95 22.74 -13.62
CA LEU A 149 -14.78 23.42 -13.05
C LEU A 149 -13.98 24.15 -14.15
N GLU A 150 -13.81 23.53 -15.32
CA GLU A 150 -13.14 24.14 -16.48
C GLU A 150 -13.85 25.41 -16.99
N ARG A 151 -15.18 25.47 -16.87
CA ARG A 151 -15.96 26.64 -17.31
C ARG A 151 -15.99 27.80 -16.32
N HIS A 152 -15.71 27.54 -15.05
CA HIS A 152 -15.94 28.51 -13.98
C HIS A 152 -14.67 29.11 -13.36
N GLU A 153 -13.45 28.84 -13.88
CA GLU A 153 -12.16 29.38 -13.37
C GLU A 153 -12.15 29.46 -11.83
N VAL A 154 -12.22 28.30 -11.17
CA VAL A 154 -12.59 28.15 -9.74
C VAL A 154 -11.47 28.55 -8.77
N ASP A 155 -10.43 29.24 -9.25
CA ASP A 155 -9.26 29.65 -8.46
C ASP A 155 -9.63 30.53 -7.25
N VAL A 156 -10.77 31.25 -7.32
CA VAL A 156 -11.33 32.04 -6.22
C VAL A 156 -12.85 31.87 -6.13
N LEU A 157 -13.30 31.02 -5.20
CA LEU A 157 -14.74 30.75 -4.95
C LEU A 157 -15.56 32.01 -4.64
N GLU A 158 -14.96 33.01 -3.98
CA GLU A 158 -15.61 34.27 -3.62
C GLU A 158 -15.95 35.14 -4.85
N GLY A 159 -15.29 34.90 -5.98
CA GLY A 159 -15.54 35.58 -7.24
C GLY A 159 -16.68 34.98 -8.08
N LEU A 160 -17.18 33.80 -7.69
CA LEU A 160 -18.21 33.08 -8.43
C LEU A 160 -19.60 33.59 -8.07
N ASP A 161 -20.49 33.62 -9.07
CA ASP A 161 -21.89 33.91 -8.83
C ASP A 161 -22.59 32.74 -8.12
N THR A 162 -23.70 33.04 -7.46
CA THR A 162 -24.44 32.05 -6.66
C THR A 162 -24.90 30.85 -7.48
N ASN A 163 -25.24 31.00 -8.77
CA ASN A 163 -25.66 29.86 -9.58
C ASN A 163 -24.47 28.94 -9.88
N ALA A 164 -23.30 29.51 -10.18
CA ALA A 164 -22.06 28.74 -10.34
C ALA A 164 -21.73 27.95 -9.07
N LEU A 165 -21.84 28.59 -7.89
CA LEU A 165 -21.61 27.93 -6.61
C LEU A 165 -22.61 26.80 -6.32
N VAL A 166 -23.90 27.00 -6.62
CA VAL A 166 -24.93 25.97 -6.47
C VAL A 166 -24.68 24.78 -7.40
N ASN A 167 -24.30 25.05 -8.65
CA ASN A 167 -23.98 24.01 -9.62
C ASN A 167 -22.78 23.18 -9.16
N ILE A 168 -21.68 23.83 -8.79
CA ILE A 168 -20.47 23.15 -8.31
C ILE A 168 -20.78 22.36 -7.04
N TYR A 169 -21.52 22.92 -6.09
CA TYR A 169 -21.92 22.23 -4.87
C TYR A 169 -22.75 20.96 -5.14
N THR A 170 -23.69 21.05 -6.08
CA THR A 170 -24.55 19.93 -6.46
C THR A 170 -23.72 18.81 -7.09
N LEU A 171 -22.86 19.15 -8.05
CA LEU A 171 -22.00 18.17 -8.72
C LEU A 171 -20.99 17.53 -7.76
N LEU A 172 -20.42 18.29 -6.82
CA LEU A 172 -19.57 17.74 -5.75
C LEU A 172 -20.34 16.76 -4.86
N SER A 173 -21.61 17.05 -4.55
CA SER A 173 -22.46 16.17 -3.75
C SER A 173 -22.81 14.89 -4.50
N ASP A 174 -23.08 14.99 -5.80
CA ASP A 174 -23.38 13.84 -6.66
C ASP A 174 -22.15 12.93 -6.79
N VAL A 175 -20.97 13.48 -7.10
CA VAL A 175 -19.70 12.74 -7.13
C VAL A 175 -19.39 12.10 -5.78
N GLN A 176 -19.58 12.81 -4.67
CA GLN A 176 -19.36 12.24 -3.33
C GLN A 176 -20.25 11.01 -3.11
N ARG A 177 -21.53 11.09 -3.49
CA ARG A 177 -22.48 10.01 -3.31
C ARG A 177 -22.16 8.81 -4.19
N SER A 178 -21.95 9.02 -5.50
CA SER A 178 -21.65 7.93 -6.43
C SER A 178 -20.28 7.29 -6.15
N ALA A 179 -19.30 8.07 -5.69
CA ALA A 179 -18.03 7.53 -5.20
C ALA A 179 -18.20 6.71 -3.93
N ASP A 180 -19.04 7.14 -2.97
CA ASP A 180 -19.30 6.35 -1.76
C ASP A 180 -20.03 5.04 -2.07
N ASP A 181 -21.00 5.05 -2.99
CA ASP A 181 -21.70 3.85 -3.44
C ASP A 181 -20.69 2.84 -4.05
N LEU A 182 -19.84 3.26 -4.99
CA LEU A 182 -18.78 2.41 -5.54
C LEU A 182 -17.78 1.94 -4.46
N ARG A 183 -17.40 2.82 -3.53
CA ARG A 183 -16.51 2.49 -2.42
C ARG A 183 -17.12 1.40 -1.52
N GLN A 184 -18.43 1.43 -1.28
CA GLN A 184 -19.14 0.40 -0.52
C GLN A 184 -19.15 -0.94 -1.26
N ASP A 185 -19.35 -0.95 -2.57
CA ASP A 185 -19.28 -2.16 -3.41
C ASP A 185 -17.88 -2.76 -3.42
N VAL A 186 -16.85 -1.93 -3.64
CA VAL A 186 -15.43 -2.32 -3.55
C VAL A 186 -15.13 -2.89 -2.16
N ARG A 187 -15.58 -2.22 -1.09
CA ARG A 187 -15.44 -2.72 0.29
C ARG A 187 -16.10 -4.08 0.45
N GLY A 188 -17.29 -4.30 -0.11
CA GLY A 188 -17.98 -5.59 -0.08
C GLY A 188 -17.13 -6.72 -0.68
N VAL A 189 -16.54 -6.47 -1.86
CA VAL A 189 -15.63 -7.40 -2.52
C VAL A 189 -14.35 -7.63 -1.69
N LEU A 190 -13.74 -6.56 -1.18
CA LEU A 190 -12.53 -6.64 -0.34
C LEU A 190 -12.79 -7.43 0.94
N LEU A 191 -13.94 -7.27 1.59
CA LEU A 191 -14.31 -8.06 2.77
C LEU A 191 -14.41 -9.57 2.48
N GLY A 192 -14.73 -9.95 1.24
CA GLY A 192 -14.72 -11.35 0.79
C GLY A 192 -13.30 -11.89 0.50
N ARG A 193 -12.36 -11.01 0.14
CA ARG A 193 -10.99 -11.37 -0.25
C ARG A 193 -10.00 -11.32 0.93
N LEU A 194 -10.22 -10.42 1.89
CA LEU A 194 -9.33 -10.21 3.04
C LEU A 194 -9.62 -11.23 4.15
N HIS A 195 -8.61 -12.04 4.50
CA HIS A 195 -8.63 -12.95 5.65
C HIS A 195 -7.72 -12.42 6.77
N HIS A 196 -8.31 -12.13 7.94
CA HIS A 196 -7.73 -11.79 9.26
C HIS A 196 -6.62 -10.71 9.31
N ASP A 197 -6.94 -9.59 10.00
CA ASP A 197 -6.09 -8.61 10.71
C ASP A 197 -4.73 -8.15 10.10
N GLN A 198 -4.39 -8.41 8.84
CA GLN A 198 -3.22 -7.83 8.16
C GLN A 198 -3.65 -6.82 7.07
N PRO A 199 -3.04 -5.62 6.99
CA PRO A 199 -3.34 -4.63 5.97
C PRO A 199 -2.87 -5.09 4.58
N VAL A 200 -3.70 -4.89 3.56
CA VAL A 200 -3.33 -5.09 2.14
C VAL A 200 -3.08 -3.73 1.51
N ALA A 201 -1.88 -3.53 0.97
CA ALA A 201 -1.49 -2.32 0.27
C ALA A 201 -1.88 -2.38 -1.22
N GLY A 202 -2.33 -1.25 -1.74
CA GLY A 202 -2.34 -0.91 -3.17
C GLY A 202 -1.61 0.42 -3.36
N GLN A 203 -1.47 0.88 -4.60
CA GLN A 203 -0.73 2.11 -4.92
C GLN A 203 -1.20 3.33 -4.16
N TYR A 204 -2.50 3.50 -4.02
CA TYR A 204 -3.07 4.70 -3.41
C TYR A 204 -3.32 4.58 -1.90
N GLY A 205 -2.93 3.47 -1.27
CA GLY A 205 -3.04 3.27 0.18
C GLY A 205 -3.28 1.82 0.60
N SER A 206 -3.50 1.59 1.90
CA SER A 206 -3.72 0.26 2.46
C SER A 206 -5.09 0.10 3.12
N VAL A 207 -5.62 -1.12 3.08
CA VAL A 207 -6.90 -1.49 3.70
C VAL A 207 -6.71 -2.69 4.61
N GLN A 208 -7.13 -2.57 5.87
CA GLN A 208 -7.11 -3.67 6.84
C GLN A 208 -8.53 -4.05 7.23
N ARG A 209 -8.81 -5.35 7.24
CA ARG A 209 -10.08 -5.87 7.77
C ARG A 209 -10.00 -5.90 9.29
N THR A 210 -10.68 -4.96 9.95
CA THR A 210 -10.85 -4.96 11.41
C THR A 210 -12.19 -5.57 11.77
N SER A 211 -12.22 -6.42 12.80
CA SER A 211 -13.47 -6.93 13.38
C SER A 211 -13.84 -6.11 14.61
N ARG A 212 -15.06 -5.55 14.62
CA ARG A 212 -15.61 -4.88 15.80
C ARG A 212 -16.75 -5.72 16.34
N ARG A 213 -16.56 -6.30 17.53
CA ARG A 213 -17.64 -6.99 18.24
C ARG A 213 -18.40 -5.98 19.09
N ASN A 214 -19.56 -5.56 18.63
CA ASN A 214 -20.45 -4.72 19.42
C ASN A 214 -21.11 -5.62 20.49
N ARG A 215 -20.81 -5.39 21.77
CA ARG A 215 -21.47 -6.08 22.89
C ARG A 215 -22.57 -5.16 23.38
N THR A 216 -23.81 -5.46 23.02
CA THR A 216 -24.97 -4.88 23.67
C THR A 216 -25.35 -5.76 24.85
N LEU A 217 -25.73 -5.14 25.96
CA LEU A 217 -26.31 -5.86 27.08
C LEU A 217 -27.57 -6.58 26.61
N LYS A 218 -27.77 -7.80 27.10
CA LYS A 218 -29.03 -8.52 26.91
C LYS A 218 -30.08 -7.88 27.79
N ASP A 219 -31.34 -8.05 27.41
CA ASP A 219 -32.46 -7.63 28.23
C ASP A 219 -32.35 -8.23 29.65
N GLU A 220 -32.61 -7.42 30.67
CA GLU A 220 -32.48 -7.82 32.07
C GLU A 220 -33.33 -9.06 32.39
N GLU A 221 -34.52 -9.17 31.78
CA GLU A 221 -35.43 -10.30 31.99
C GLU A 221 -34.84 -11.59 31.40
N GLN A 222 -34.21 -11.50 30.22
CA GLN A 222 -33.52 -12.63 29.59
C GLN A 222 -32.27 -13.06 30.38
N VAL A 223 -31.57 -12.11 31.01
CA VAL A 223 -30.43 -12.41 31.89
C VAL A 223 -30.91 -13.15 33.13
N VAL A 224 -32.01 -12.70 33.76
CA VAL A 224 -32.59 -13.34 34.95
C VAL A 224 -33.09 -14.74 34.64
N GLU A 225 -33.81 -14.93 33.52
CA GLU A 225 -34.30 -16.25 33.07
C GLU A 225 -33.15 -17.24 32.85
N THR A 226 -32.06 -16.79 32.20
CA THR A 226 -30.88 -17.63 31.97
C THR A 226 -30.18 -18.03 33.29
N MET A 227 -30.23 -17.18 34.31
CA MET A 227 -29.67 -17.46 35.64
C MET A 227 -30.55 -18.45 36.41
N GLU A 228 -31.87 -18.34 36.30
CA GLU A 228 -32.83 -19.32 36.87
C GLU A 228 -32.65 -20.70 36.23
N ASP A 229 -32.51 -20.77 34.91
CA ASP A 229 -32.22 -22.01 34.17
C ASP A 229 -30.89 -22.65 34.57
N ALA A 230 -29.92 -21.83 35.02
CA ALA A 230 -28.64 -22.27 35.57
C ALA A 230 -28.73 -22.66 37.07
N GLY A 231 -29.91 -22.61 37.67
CA GLY A 231 -30.17 -22.99 39.07
C GLY A 231 -29.93 -21.86 40.09
N ILE A 232 -29.94 -20.60 39.65
CA ILE A 232 -29.84 -19.42 40.51
C ILE A 232 -31.23 -18.78 40.62
N ASP A 233 -31.90 -18.97 41.75
CA ASP A 233 -33.22 -18.37 41.99
C ASP A 233 -33.18 -16.84 41.89
N ARG A 234 -34.22 -16.23 41.30
CA ARG A 234 -34.35 -14.78 41.13
C ARG A 234 -34.19 -13.96 42.40
N GLU A 235 -34.56 -14.52 43.55
CA GLU A 235 -34.39 -13.90 44.86
C GLU A 235 -32.92 -13.69 45.26
N ARG A 236 -31.99 -14.40 44.60
CA ARG A 236 -30.53 -14.30 44.81
C ARG A 236 -29.85 -13.31 43.87
N ILE A 237 -30.57 -12.73 42.91
CA ILE A 237 -30.05 -11.74 41.94
C ILE A 237 -30.30 -10.34 42.49
N THR A 238 -29.23 -9.65 42.93
CA THR A 238 -29.34 -8.34 43.59
C THR A 238 -29.45 -7.17 42.61
N SER A 239 -28.79 -7.26 41.45
CA SER A 239 -28.83 -6.25 40.39
C SER A 239 -28.32 -6.82 39.06
N VAL A 240 -28.75 -6.25 37.94
CA VAL A 240 -28.18 -6.46 36.61
C VAL A 240 -27.62 -5.10 36.16
N ASP A 241 -26.42 -5.09 35.57
CA ASP A 241 -25.84 -3.86 35.01
C ASP A 241 -26.60 -3.48 33.74
N SER A 242 -27.04 -2.22 33.67
CA SER A 242 -27.78 -1.61 32.54
C SER A 242 -26.88 -0.70 31.69
#